data_AF-A0A800BYR8-F1
#
_entry.id   AF-A0A800BYR8-F1
#
_cell.length_a   1.000
_cell.length_b   1.000
_cell.length_c   1.000
_cell.angle_alpha   90.00
_cell.angle_beta   90.00
_cell.angle_gamma   90.00
#
_symmetry.space_group_name_H-M   'P 1'
#
loop_
_entity.id
_entity.type
_entity.pdbx_description
1 polymer ?
#
loop_
_entity_poly.entity_id
_entity_poly.type
_entity_poly.pdbx_seq_one_letter_code
_entity_poly.pdbx_strand_id
1 'polypeptide(L)'
;MNISRQLKIVFVFFVFFLLVSRSSIADDIELYTYRLTQSNNSYQLWTAPPSHRVFKDEIVPDETGSAVRVYAAKNEFEPFQVVVRPTSSGNVVIDIGEFGTGITTEIYQVKYVPVNQATDNLGRTGPYPDPLWPLARGANVLLTTGENTSFWFSVSVPTSTSE
;
A
#
# COMPACT_ATOMS: atom_id res chain seq x y z
N MET A 1 -76.33 8.96 -21.08
CA MET A 1 -75.40 8.55 -22.15
C MET A 1 -74.29 9.59 -22.23
N ASN A 2 -73.15 9.35 -21.60
CA ASN A 2 -71.97 10.23 -21.64
C ASN A 2 -70.73 9.33 -21.67
N ILE A 3 -70.07 9.32 -22.83
CA ILE A 3 -68.88 8.51 -23.13
C ILE A 3 -67.65 9.38 -22.82
N SER A 4 -66.93 9.08 -21.74
CA SER A 4 -65.64 9.72 -21.46
C SER A 4 -64.51 8.92 -22.13
N ARG A 5 -63.92 9.48 -23.19
CA ARG A 5 -62.67 8.99 -23.81
C ARG A 5 -61.50 9.21 -22.85
N GLN A 6 -60.85 8.14 -22.41
CA GLN A 6 -59.57 8.20 -21.70
C GLN A 6 -58.43 8.26 -22.73
N LEU A 7 -57.57 9.28 -22.57
CA LEU A 7 -56.42 9.59 -23.42
C LEU A 7 -55.26 8.65 -23.08
N LYS A 8 -54.79 7.86 -24.04
CA LYS A 8 -53.58 7.03 -23.88
C LYS A 8 -52.34 7.86 -24.21
N ILE A 9 -51.54 8.18 -23.20
CA ILE A 9 -50.22 8.81 -23.38
C ILE A 9 -49.19 7.69 -23.56
N VAL A 10 -48.52 7.68 -24.72
CA VAL A 10 -47.42 6.77 -25.03
C VAL A 10 -46.11 7.49 -24.71
N PHE A 11 -45.36 7.00 -23.72
CA PHE A 11 -44.00 7.46 -23.44
C PHE A 11 -43.02 6.73 -24.38
N VAL A 12 -42.43 7.46 -25.31
CA VAL A 12 -41.31 6.96 -26.13
C VAL A 12 -40.02 7.31 -25.41
N PHE A 13 -39.33 6.29 -24.86
CA PHE A 13 -38.00 6.44 -24.28
C PHE A 13 -36.95 6.42 -25.41
N PHE A 14 -36.32 7.57 -25.65
CA PHE A 14 -35.17 7.69 -26.54
C PHE A 14 -33.90 7.48 -25.69
N VAL A 15 -33.26 6.31 -25.79
CA VAL A 15 -31.98 6.05 -25.12
C VAL A 15 -30.87 6.62 -26.01
N PHE A 16 -30.29 7.74 -25.58
CA PHE A 16 -29.13 8.36 -26.23
C PHE A 16 -27.86 7.68 -25.69
N PHE A 17 -27.19 6.86 -26.51
CA PHE A 17 -25.94 6.22 -26.13
C PHE A 17 -24.79 7.23 -26.33
N LEU A 18 -24.43 7.92 -25.25
CA LEU A 18 -23.26 8.80 -25.23
C LEU A 18 -22.00 7.93 -25.07
N LEU A 19 -21.30 7.69 -26.17
CA LEU A 19 -19.93 7.17 -26.18
C LEU A 19 -19.01 8.24 -25.57
N VAL A 20 -18.83 8.19 -24.25
CA VAL A 20 -17.79 8.95 -23.58
C VAL A 20 -16.47 8.21 -23.80
N SER A 21 -15.64 8.72 -24.71
CA SER A 21 -14.24 8.33 -24.81
C SER A 21 -13.56 8.65 -23.47
N ARG A 22 -13.25 7.63 -22.66
CA ARG A 22 -12.34 7.80 -21.51
C ARG A 22 -10.94 8.04 -22.08
N SER A 23 -10.49 9.29 -22.09
CA SER A 23 -9.07 9.59 -22.28
C SER A 23 -8.30 9.08 -21.05
N SER A 24 -7.51 8.01 -21.22
CA SER A 24 -6.59 7.49 -20.21
C SER A 24 -5.34 8.36 -20.12
N ILE A 25 -5.50 9.55 -19.53
CA ILE A 25 -4.35 10.37 -19.08
C ILE A 25 -3.81 9.83 -17.74
N ALA A 26 -4.56 8.95 -17.06
CA ALA A 26 -4.28 8.46 -15.72
C ALA A 26 -3.32 7.24 -15.65
N ASP A 27 -2.96 6.62 -16.78
CA ASP A 27 -2.15 5.38 -16.75
C ASP A 27 -0.64 5.63 -16.58
N ASP A 28 -0.18 6.89 -16.63
CA ASP A 28 1.26 7.22 -16.67
C ASP A 28 1.84 7.72 -15.32
N ILE A 29 1.03 7.79 -14.26
CA ILE A 29 1.50 8.16 -12.91
C ILE A 29 1.37 6.95 -11.99
N GLU A 30 2.49 6.28 -11.74
CA GLU A 30 2.56 5.24 -10.73
C GLU A 30 2.44 5.86 -9.34
N LEU A 31 1.38 5.50 -8.62
CA LEU A 31 1.23 5.82 -7.21
C LEU A 31 2.14 4.90 -6.40
N TYR A 32 2.81 5.45 -5.38
CA TYR A 32 3.63 4.69 -4.43
C TYR A 32 3.01 4.61 -3.03
N THR A 33 2.14 5.57 -2.71
CA THR A 33 1.42 5.64 -1.45
C THR A 33 -0.06 5.38 -1.67
N TYR A 34 -0.53 4.22 -1.24
CA TYR A 34 -1.92 3.79 -1.38
C TYR A 34 -2.23 2.63 -0.43
N ARG A 35 -3.51 2.44 -0.12
CA ARG A 35 -4.01 1.27 0.60
C ARG A 35 -4.10 0.07 -0.34
N LEU A 36 -3.55 -1.04 0.11
CA LEU A 36 -3.60 -2.32 -0.60
C LEU A 36 -5.03 -2.89 -0.55
N THR A 37 -5.54 -3.38 -1.68
CA THR A 37 -6.89 -3.98 -1.78
C THR A 37 -7.06 -5.24 -0.93
N GLN A 38 -5.97 -5.84 -0.47
CA GLN A 38 -5.90 -6.95 0.49
C GLN A 38 -6.26 -6.53 1.93
N SER A 39 -6.42 -5.22 2.19
CA SER A 39 -6.94 -4.72 3.46
C SER A 39 -8.31 -5.31 3.78
N ASN A 40 -8.57 -5.51 5.06
CA ASN A 40 -9.85 -6.01 5.58
C ASN A 40 -10.20 -5.35 6.92
N ASN A 41 -11.27 -5.82 7.57
CA ASN A 41 -11.76 -5.28 8.84
C ASN A 41 -10.77 -5.44 10.01
N SER A 42 -9.84 -6.38 9.92
CA SER A 42 -8.83 -6.67 10.95
C SER A 42 -7.52 -5.95 10.69
N TYR A 43 -7.11 -5.83 9.42
CA TYR A 43 -5.83 -5.27 9.02
C TYR A 43 -6.00 -4.30 7.85
N GLN A 44 -5.58 -3.05 8.06
CA GLN A 44 -5.35 -2.12 6.96
C GLN A 44 -3.90 -2.28 6.52
N LEU A 45 -3.72 -2.59 5.24
CA LEU A 45 -2.42 -2.79 4.60
C LEU A 45 -2.21 -1.65 3.62
N TRP A 46 -1.06 -1.00 3.66
CA TRP A 46 -0.77 0.10 2.74
C TRP A 46 0.73 0.22 2.48
N THR A 47 1.10 0.97 1.45
CA THR A 47 2.50 1.16 1.04
C THR A 47 2.85 2.64 1.02
N ALA A 48 4.14 2.94 1.07
CA ALA A 48 4.74 4.24 0.85
C ALA A 48 6.12 4.01 0.22
N PRO A 49 6.72 5.00 -0.48
CA PRO A 49 8.06 4.84 -1.02
C PRO A 49 9.08 4.60 0.11
N PRO A 50 10.19 3.89 -0.14
CA PRO A 50 11.17 3.53 0.91
C PRO A 50 11.86 4.74 1.56
N SER A 51 11.83 5.92 0.92
CA SER A 51 12.31 7.19 1.47
C SER A 51 11.35 7.83 2.47
N HIS A 52 10.10 7.36 2.55
CA HIS A 52 9.08 7.88 3.45
C HIS A 52 9.15 7.22 4.82
N ARG A 53 9.24 8.05 5.87
CA ARG A 53 9.27 7.61 7.26
C ARG A 53 7.84 7.46 7.79
N VAL A 54 7.37 6.22 7.88
CA VAL A 54 6.00 5.93 8.35
C VAL A 54 5.90 6.03 9.86
N PHE A 55 5.12 7.00 10.35
CA PHE A 55 4.86 7.15 11.78
C PHE A 55 3.72 6.25 12.25
N LYS A 56 3.74 5.89 13.54
CA LYS A 56 2.73 5.03 14.17
C LYS A 56 1.30 5.52 13.99
N ASP A 57 1.10 6.84 13.99
CA ASP A 57 -0.20 7.50 13.96
C ASP A 57 -0.59 8.03 12.57
N GLU A 58 0.24 7.78 11.56
CA GLU A 58 -0.02 8.26 10.21
C GLU A 58 -1.31 7.66 9.63
N ILE A 59 -2.03 8.46 8.86
CA ILE A 59 -3.33 8.12 8.29
C ILE A 59 -3.16 7.12 7.15
N VAL A 60 -4.03 6.11 7.10
CA VAL A 60 -4.08 5.16 5.99
C VAL A 60 -4.56 5.91 4.73
N PRO A 61 -3.87 5.81 3.58
CA PRO A 61 -4.28 6.48 2.35
C PRO A 61 -5.68 6.07 1.87
N ASP A 62 -6.39 7.00 1.22
CA ASP A 62 -7.71 6.73 0.63
C ASP A 62 -7.59 6.06 -0.74
N GLU A 63 -6.56 6.42 -1.50
CA GLU A 63 -6.21 5.79 -2.77
C GLU A 63 -5.97 4.30 -2.58
N THR A 64 -6.36 3.51 -3.57
CA THR A 64 -6.23 2.05 -3.51
C THR A 64 -5.42 1.49 -4.67
N GLY A 65 -4.69 0.42 -4.40
CA GLY A 65 -3.91 -0.32 -5.39
C GLY A 65 -3.80 -1.79 -4.99
N SER A 66 -3.54 -2.67 -5.96
CA SER A 66 -3.59 -4.13 -5.74
C SER A 66 -2.25 -4.78 -5.45
N ALA A 67 -1.13 -4.10 -5.71
CA ALA A 67 0.20 -4.66 -5.55
C ALA A 67 1.25 -3.56 -5.45
N VAL A 68 2.26 -3.77 -4.60
CA VAL A 68 3.52 -3.03 -4.66
C VAL A 68 4.32 -3.56 -5.86
N ARG A 69 4.63 -2.68 -6.81
CA ARG A 69 5.47 -3.03 -7.96
C ARG A 69 6.91 -2.63 -7.66
N VAL A 70 7.83 -3.52 -8.01
CA VAL A 70 9.26 -3.40 -7.75
C VAL A 70 9.96 -3.73 -9.05
N TYR A 71 10.84 -2.83 -9.48
CA TYR A 71 11.60 -2.98 -10.73
C TYR A 71 13.07 -2.79 -10.39
N ALA A 72 13.91 -3.72 -10.82
CA ALA A 72 15.34 -3.70 -10.53
C ALA A 72 16.10 -4.22 -11.75
N ALA A 73 17.22 -3.59 -12.08
CA ALA A 73 18.16 -4.12 -13.04
C ALA A 73 19.02 -5.23 -12.40
N LYS A 74 19.80 -5.92 -13.25
CA LYS A 74 20.81 -6.87 -12.76
C LYS A 74 21.83 -6.13 -11.89
N ASN A 75 22.25 -6.77 -10.81
CA ASN A 75 23.21 -6.22 -9.85
C ASN A 75 22.69 -5.00 -9.06
N GLU A 76 21.37 -4.84 -8.94
CA GLU A 76 20.75 -3.80 -8.12
C GLU A 76 20.11 -4.36 -6.85
N PHE A 77 19.91 -3.44 -5.90
CA PHE A 77 19.16 -3.65 -4.67
C PHE A 77 17.96 -2.72 -4.72
N GLU A 78 16.76 -3.27 -4.74
CA GLU A 78 15.53 -2.50 -4.80
C GLU A 78 14.69 -2.70 -3.53
N PRO A 79 14.47 -1.64 -2.75
CA PRO A 79 13.69 -1.73 -1.53
C PRO A 79 12.24 -1.32 -1.68
N PHE A 80 11.38 -1.89 -0.84
CA PHE A 80 10.01 -1.43 -0.68
C PHE A 80 9.54 -1.62 0.77
N GLN A 81 8.44 -0.98 1.15
CA GLN A 81 7.85 -1.17 2.47
C GLN A 81 6.34 -1.43 2.41
N VAL A 82 5.86 -2.28 3.32
CA VAL A 82 4.45 -2.55 3.54
C VAL A 82 4.12 -2.27 4.99
N VAL A 83 3.11 -1.45 5.20
CA VAL A 83 2.63 -1.03 6.51
C VAL A 83 1.40 -1.83 6.89
N VAL A 84 1.41 -2.34 8.12
CA VAL A 84 0.26 -3.01 8.73
C VAL A 84 -0.27 -2.16 9.87
N ARG A 85 -1.57 -1.83 9.81
CA ARG A 85 -2.30 -1.17 10.90
C ARG A 85 -3.46 -2.06 11.34
N PRO A 86 -3.36 -2.75 12.48
CA PRO A 86 -4.40 -3.66 12.93
C PRO A 86 -5.52 -2.93 13.70
N THR A 87 -6.73 -3.47 13.68
CA THR A 87 -7.85 -2.98 14.52
C THR A 87 -7.89 -3.62 15.91
N SER A 88 -6.99 -4.58 16.19
CA SER A 88 -6.79 -5.20 17.50
C SER A 88 -5.35 -5.67 17.63
N SER A 89 -4.76 -5.58 18.83
CA SER A 89 -3.39 -6.03 19.06
C SER A 89 -3.27 -7.54 18.85
N GLY A 90 -2.18 -7.99 18.26
CA GLY A 90 -2.00 -9.40 17.95
C GLY A 90 -0.73 -9.70 17.17
N ASN A 91 -0.44 -10.98 17.07
CA ASN A 91 0.74 -11.49 16.39
C ASN A 91 0.46 -11.70 14.90
N VAL A 92 1.40 -11.30 14.05
CA VAL A 92 1.40 -11.62 12.61
C VAL A 92 2.68 -12.35 12.24
N VAL A 93 2.61 -13.20 11.22
CA VAL A 93 3.78 -13.84 10.64
C VAL A 93 4.23 -13.04 9.42
N ILE A 94 5.50 -12.67 9.38
CA ILE A 94 6.08 -11.91 8.26
C ILE A 94 6.98 -12.83 7.45
N ASP A 95 6.71 -12.89 6.16
CA ASP A 95 7.47 -13.68 5.20
C ASP A 95 7.46 -12.97 3.83
N ILE A 96 8.35 -13.39 2.94
CA ILE A 96 8.44 -12.91 1.57
C ILE A 96 8.76 -14.09 0.66
N GLY A 97 8.11 -14.17 -0.50
CA GLY A 97 8.33 -15.24 -1.46
C GLY A 97 9.71 -15.18 -2.15
N GLU A 98 9.97 -16.17 -3.00
CA GLU A 98 11.09 -16.15 -3.93
C GLU A 98 10.70 -15.39 -5.22
N PHE A 99 11.64 -14.62 -5.77
CA PHE A 99 11.41 -13.80 -6.98
C PHE A 99 12.08 -14.35 -8.24
N GLY A 100 12.75 -15.50 -8.14
CA GLY A 100 13.48 -16.12 -9.24
C GLY A 100 14.86 -16.59 -8.81
N THR A 101 15.53 -17.30 -9.71
CA THR A 101 16.82 -17.95 -9.42
C THR A 101 17.88 -16.93 -9.00
N GLY A 102 18.41 -17.10 -7.79
CA GLY A 102 19.50 -16.29 -7.25
C GLY A 102 19.10 -14.91 -6.73
N ILE A 103 17.84 -14.48 -6.89
CA ILE A 103 17.33 -13.26 -6.28
C ILE A 103 17.16 -13.51 -4.78
N THR A 104 17.83 -12.71 -3.97
CA THR A 104 17.79 -12.83 -2.50
C THR A 104 16.93 -11.73 -1.90
N THR A 105 16.37 -12.01 -0.72
CA THR A 105 15.46 -11.11 -0.02
C THR A 105 15.81 -11.00 1.44
N GLU A 106 15.64 -9.79 1.97
CA GLU A 106 15.82 -9.49 3.40
C GLU A 106 14.58 -8.78 3.93
N ILE A 107 14.23 -9.06 5.19
CA ILE A 107 13.05 -8.49 5.86
C ILE A 107 13.53 -7.71 7.07
N TYR A 108 12.96 -6.53 7.28
CA TYR A 108 13.23 -5.68 8.41
C TYR A 108 11.91 -5.17 9.01
N GLN A 109 11.83 -5.08 10.33
CA GLN A 109 10.81 -4.29 11.00
C GLN A 109 11.37 -2.89 11.25
N VAL A 110 10.63 -1.85 10.86
CA VAL A 110 10.94 -0.48 11.29
C VAL A 110 10.64 -0.35 12.77
N LYS A 111 11.66 -0.11 13.59
CA LYS A 111 11.54 0.17 15.02
C LYS A 111 11.48 1.67 15.26
N TYR A 112 11.06 2.04 16.47
CA TYR A 112 10.84 3.43 16.83
C TYR A 112 11.69 3.82 18.03
N VAL A 113 12.44 4.91 17.89
CA VAL A 113 13.23 5.50 18.98
C VAL A 113 12.57 6.78 19.48
N PRO A 114 12.65 7.10 20.78
CA PRO A 114 12.14 8.36 21.31
C PRO A 114 13.04 9.52 20.88
N VAL A 115 12.48 10.48 20.12
CA VAL A 115 13.13 11.74 19.75
C VAL A 115 12.48 12.88 20.52
N ASN A 116 13.26 13.56 21.36
CA ASN A 116 12.77 14.64 22.23
C ASN A 116 13.00 16.06 21.67
N GLN A 117 13.84 16.18 20.63
CA GLN A 117 14.19 17.45 20.03
C GLN A 117 14.30 17.29 18.52
N ALA A 118 13.54 18.08 17.76
CA ALA A 118 13.73 18.22 16.33
C ALA A 118 14.91 19.15 16.04
N THR A 119 15.75 18.79 15.06
CA THR A 119 16.95 19.56 14.69
C THR A 119 16.67 20.64 13.65
N ASP A 120 15.53 20.55 12.95
CA ASP A 120 15.07 21.50 11.95
C ASP A 120 13.53 21.55 11.92
N ASN A 121 12.97 22.32 10.98
CA ASN A 121 11.53 22.50 10.79
C ASN A 121 10.83 21.32 10.10
N LEU A 122 11.58 20.35 9.56
CA LEU A 122 11.04 19.14 8.93
C LEU A 122 11.05 17.94 9.90
N GLY A 123 11.80 18.03 10.99
CA GLY A 123 11.89 17.03 12.04
C GLY A 123 10.59 16.89 12.86
N ARG A 124 10.41 15.69 13.43
CA ARG A 124 9.26 15.35 14.27
C ARG A 124 9.74 14.73 15.59
N THR A 125 9.21 15.21 16.70
CA THR A 125 9.42 14.60 18.03
C THR A 125 8.47 13.42 18.26
N GLY A 126 8.76 12.60 19.26
CA GLY A 126 8.00 11.39 19.59
C GLY A 126 8.68 10.11 19.08
N PRO A 127 7.93 9.01 18.91
CA PRO A 127 8.47 7.75 18.40
C PRO A 127 8.83 7.91 16.92
N TYR A 128 10.11 8.06 16.64
CA TYR A 128 10.65 8.29 15.31
C TYR A 128 11.03 6.96 14.63
N PRO A 129 10.60 6.71 13.38
CA PRO A 129 10.86 5.44 12.68
C PRO A 129 12.33 5.34 12.23
N ASP A 130 13.13 4.72 13.08
CA ASP A 130 14.56 4.43 12.95
C ASP A 130 14.92 3.58 14.18
N PRO A 131 15.52 2.38 14.08
CA PRO A 131 16.20 1.75 12.93
C PRO A 131 15.39 0.68 12.17
N LEU A 132 15.99 0.16 11.09
CA LEU A 132 15.61 -1.11 10.46
C LEU A 132 16.14 -2.29 11.28
N TRP A 133 15.24 -3.08 11.87
CA TRP A 133 15.61 -4.24 12.69
C TRP A 133 15.43 -5.53 11.89
N PRO A 134 16.50 -6.32 11.65
CA PRO A 134 16.42 -7.54 10.85
C PRO A 134 15.39 -8.53 11.40
N LEU A 135 14.65 -9.17 10.49
CA LEU A 135 13.73 -10.26 10.78
C LEU A 135 14.12 -11.50 9.97
N ALA A 136 14.04 -12.66 10.61
CA ALA A 136 14.06 -13.93 9.89
C ALA A 136 12.74 -14.14 9.12
N ARG A 137 12.78 -14.93 8.05
CA ARG A 137 11.57 -15.37 7.36
C ARG A 137 10.68 -16.19 8.31
N GLY A 138 9.38 -15.93 8.26
CA GLY A 138 8.41 -16.55 9.18
C GLY A 138 8.46 -15.97 10.60
N ALA A 139 9.13 -14.83 10.82
CA ALA A 139 9.16 -14.18 12.12
C ALA A 139 7.76 -13.80 12.59
N ASN A 140 7.50 -14.05 13.88
CA ASN A 140 6.27 -13.68 14.54
C ASN A 140 6.44 -12.30 15.21
N VAL A 141 5.60 -11.34 14.84
CA VAL A 141 5.71 -9.94 15.26
C VAL A 141 4.41 -9.50 15.93
N LEU A 142 4.53 -9.03 17.17
CA LEU A 142 3.41 -8.40 17.88
C LEU A 142 3.14 -7.01 17.31
N LEU A 143 1.90 -6.78 16.89
CA LEU A 143 1.38 -5.49 16.47
C LEU A 143 0.47 -4.89 17.55
N THR A 144 0.50 -3.56 17.65
CA THR A 144 -0.37 -2.80 18.56
C THR A 144 -1.59 -2.29 17.82
N THR A 145 -2.77 -2.43 18.43
CA THR A 145 -4.03 -1.89 17.92
C THR A 145 -3.90 -0.42 17.54
N GLY A 146 -4.33 -0.08 16.31
CA GLY A 146 -4.34 1.29 15.83
C GLY A 146 -2.96 1.93 15.60
N GLU A 147 -1.86 1.19 15.70
CA GLU A 147 -0.53 1.70 15.34
C GLU A 147 -0.08 1.13 14.00
N ASN A 148 0.52 1.97 13.17
CA ASN A 148 1.25 1.51 11.99
C ASN A 148 2.52 0.78 12.42
N THR A 149 2.74 -0.41 11.86
CA THR A 149 4.03 -1.11 11.87
C THR A 149 4.49 -1.29 10.43
N SER A 150 5.60 -0.66 10.07
CA SER A 150 6.19 -0.80 8.73
C SER A 150 7.17 -1.97 8.69
N PHE A 151 7.03 -2.80 7.67
CA PHE A 151 7.99 -3.84 7.30
C PHE A 151 8.67 -3.42 6.01
N TRP A 152 10.00 -3.35 6.07
CA TRP A 152 10.84 -2.96 4.96
C TRP A 152 11.49 -4.21 4.37
N PHE A 153 11.52 -4.30 3.05
CA PHE A 153 12.03 -5.45 2.33
C PHE A 153 13.13 -5.00 1.38
N SER A 154 14.22 -5.75 1.31
CA SER A 154 15.23 -5.61 0.27
C SER A 154 15.12 -6.75 -0.72
N VAL A 155 15.19 -6.45 -2.01
CA VAL A 155 15.37 -7.44 -3.08
C VAL A 155 16.72 -7.19 -3.73
N SER A 156 17.59 -8.20 -3.75
CA SER A 156 18.89 -8.12 -4.42
C SER A 156 18.90 -9.03 -5.64
N VAL A 157 19.11 -8.43 -6.82
CA VAL A 157 19.13 -9.12 -8.11
C VAL A 157 20.57 -9.45 -8.51
N PRO A 158 20.95 -10.71 -8.71
CA PRO A 158 22.33 -11.06 -9.03
C PRO A 158 22.69 -10.65 -10.46
N THR A 159 24.00 -10.48 -10.70
CA THR A 159 24.57 -10.27 -12.06
C THR A 159 24.22 -11.39 -13.04
N SER A 160 24.00 -12.61 -12.53
CA SER A 160 23.69 -13.81 -13.31
C SER A 160 22.22 -13.95 -13.69
N THR A 161 21.34 -13.01 -13.30
CA THR A 161 19.92 -13.04 -13.67
C THR A 161 19.80 -12.97 -15.20
N SER A 162 18.98 -13.83 -15.81
CA SER A 162 18.68 -13.74 -17.23
C SER A 162 17.83 -12.50 -17.52
N GLU A 163 17.88 -12.00 -18.75
CA GLU A 163 16.86 -11.04 -19.23
C GLU A 163 15.55 -11.76 -19.52
#